data_AF-A0AAW0RKV7-F1
#
_entry.id   AF-A0AAW0RKV7-F1
#
_cell.length_a   1.000
_cell.length_b   1.000
_cell.length_c   1.000
_cell.angle_alpha   90.00
_cell.angle_beta   90.00
_cell.angle_gamma   90.00
#
_symmetry.space_group_name_H-M   'P 1'
#
loop_
_entity.id
_entity.type
_entity.pdbx_description
1 polymer ?
#
loop_
_entity_poly.entity_id
_entity_poly.type
_entity_poly.pdbx_seq_one_letter_code
_entity_poly.pdbx_strand_id
1 'polypeptide(L)'
;MIAYQSAAPGSRLFNTRLIELVSRAIHHIEVELAFLNQSPHKEDGLLVFTPPESGLVFWKYSPDGPLPTWLHVQWYKNYKHYPNGPSDMIGYWTENYILGGIFIFECRHESSGPFPGYDAEIDPSLPNKRSTNNILSLAKTYRKLDGVYIKSDRDPRTNRICKLLDTQKNEYLDFLHGDTDDAAINSPLPLRPSDDNLNRVDPEEPALDTGIYRDSWERLS
;
A
#
# COMPACT_ATOMS: atom_id res chain seq x y z
N MET A 1 2.83 6.76 12.82
CA MET A 1 2.29 7.92 13.56
C MET A 1 3.36 8.89 14.09
N ILE A 2 4.40 8.42 14.82
CA ILE A 2 5.47 9.30 15.36
C ILE A 2 6.18 10.12 14.27
N ALA A 3 6.50 9.50 13.13
CA ALA A 3 7.17 10.18 12.02
C ALA A 3 6.32 11.28 11.35
N TYR A 4 4.99 11.17 11.38
CA TYR A 4 4.08 12.21 10.89
C TYR A 4 4.07 13.41 11.83
N GLN A 5 3.89 13.16 13.13
CA GLN A 5 3.84 14.20 14.17
C GLN A 5 5.18 14.93 14.34
N SER A 6 6.29 14.28 14.01
CA SER A 6 7.63 14.85 14.10
C SER A 6 8.07 15.60 12.84
N ALA A 7 7.31 15.50 11.74
CA ALA A 7 7.61 16.19 10.49
C ALA A 7 7.02 17.60 10.53
N ALA A 8 7.74 18.57 9.95
CA ALA A 8 7.24 19.93 9.83
C ALA A 8 5.97 19.95 8.94
N PRO A 9 4.87 20.61 9.35
CA PRO A 9 3.67 20.73 8.53
C PRO A 9 3.98 21.25 7.13
N GLY A 10 3.36 20.65 6.11
CA GLY A 10 3.60 20.97 4.70
C GLY A 10 4.94 20.51 4.13
N SER A 11 5.83 19.92 4.94
CA SER A 11 7.07 19.31 4.43
C SER A 11 6.77 18.07 3.58
N ARG A 12 7.69 17.72 2.67
CA ARG A 12 7.56 16.54 1.82
C ARG A 12 7.39 15.23 2.62
N LEU A 13 8.08 15.13 3.75
CA LEU A 13 7.92 14.00 4.68
C LEU A 13 6.54 14.00 5.33
N PHE A 14 6.07 15.15 5.81
CA PHE A 14 4.73 15.30 6.39
C PHE A 14 3.65 14.89 5.39
N ASN A 15 3.70 15.42 4.16
CA ASN A 15 2.73 15.13 3.10
C ASN A 15 2.73 13.65 2.71
N THR A 16 3.90 13.03 2.57
CA THR A 16 4.02 11.60 2.28
C THR A 16 3.38 10.76 3.39
N ARG A 17 3.63 11.13 4.66
CA ARG A 17 3.05 10.42 5.81
C ARG A 17 1.55 10.68 5.95
N LEU A 18 1.05 11.85 5.56
CA LEU A 18 -0.39 12.12 5.50
C LEU A 18 -1.07 11.18 4.50
N ILE A 19 -0.53 11.08 3.29
CA ILE A 19 -1.03 10.18 2.24
C ILE A 19 -1.03 8.73 2.74
N GLU A 20 0.06 8.29 3.38
CA GLU A 20 0.13 6.96 4.00
C GLU A 20 -0.95 6.75 5.07
N LEU A 21 -1.12 7.72 5.97
CA LEU A 21 -2.11 7.64 7.04
C LEU A 21 -3.54 7.56 6.50
N VAL A 22 -3.90 8.36 5.49
CA VAL A 22 -5.24 8.35 4.89
C VAL A 22 -5.51 7.01 4.22
N SER A 23 -4.57 6.51 3.41
CA SER A 23 -4.72 5.21 2.75
C SER A 23 -4.81 4.06 3.77
N ARG A 24 -4.00 4.07 4.84
CA ARG A 24 -4.12 3.09 5.94
C ARG A 24 -5.45 3.21 6.67
N ALA A 25 -5.94 4.43 6.91
CA ALA A 25 -7.22 4.63 7.59
C ALA A 25 -8.40 4.07 6.77
N ILE A 26 -8.42 4.31 5.45
CA ILE A 26 -9.42 3.75 4.54
C ILE A 26 -9.40 2.22 4.59
N HIS A 27 -8.22 1.62 4.48
CA HIS A 27 -8.04 0.16 4.60
C HIS A 27 -8.57 -0.37 5.93
N HIS A 28 -8.16 0.24 7.04
CA HIS A 28 -8.53 -0.21 8.38
C HIS A 28 -10.02 -0.04 8.67
N ILE A 29 -10.67 1.04 8.21
CA ILE A 29 -12.12 1.21 8.36
C ILE A 29 -12.85 0.05 7.71
N GLU A 30 -12.48 -0.34 6.49
CA GLU A 30 -13.12 -1.46 5.81
C GLU A 30 -12.82 -2.80 6.47
N VAL A 31 -11.57 -3.04 6.89
CA VAL A 31 -11.19 -4.24 7.64
C VAL A 31 -12.06 -4.41 8.89
N GLU A 32 -12.26 -3.34 9.65
CA GLU A 32 -13.10 -3.33 10.85
C GLU A 32 -14.58 -3.56 10.51
N LEU A 33 -15.13 -2.90 9.48
CA LEU A 33 -16.51 -3.11 9.05
C LEU A 33 -16.77 -4.56 8.62
N ALA A 34 -15.82 -5.16 7.91
CA ALA A 34 -15.87 -6.57 7.51
C ALA A 34 -15.73 -7.50 8.72
N PHE A 35 -14.76 -7.25 9.60
CA PHE A 35 -14.50 -8.09 10.78
C PHE A 35 -15.67 -8.09 11.76
N LEU A 36 -16.26 -6.92 12.04
CA LEU A 36 -17.40 -6.77 12.93
C LEU A 36 -18.71 -7.29 12.31
N ASN A 37 -18.68 -7.73 11.04
CA ASN A 37 -19.85 -8.11 10.26
C ASN A 37 -20.92 -6.99 10.27
N GLN A 38 -20.46 -5.74 10.28
CA GLN A 38 -21.27 -4.53 10.29
C GLN A 38 -21.43 -3.93 8.89
N SER A 39 -20.83 -4.57 7.88
CA SER A 39 -21.04 -4.18 6.49
C SER A 39 -22.54 -4.13 6.18
N PRO A 40 -23.04 -3.03 5.60
CA PRO A 40 -24.42 -2.95 5.13
C PRO A 40 -24.71 -3.98 4.02
N HIS A 41 -23.65 -4.53 3.40
CA HIS A 41 -23.68 -5.53 2.34
C HIS A 41 -23.56 -6.98 2.85
N LYS A 42 -23.71 -7.23 4.16
CA LYS A 42 -23.55 -8.59 4.69
C LYS A 42 -24.61 -9.59 4.19
N GLU A 43 -25.79 -9.10 3.81
CA GLU A 43 -26.94 -9.93 3.40
C GLU A 43 -27.11 -10.05 1.89
N ASP A 44 -26.38 -9.26 1.10
CA ASP A 44 -26.52 -9.23 -0.38
C ASP A 44 -25.61 -10.24 -1.10
N GLY A 45 -24.83 -11.01 -0.35
CA GLY A 45 -23.96 -12.06 -0.88
C GLY A 45 -22.67 -11.56 -1.51
N LEU A 46 -22.39 -10.24 -1.54
CA LEU A 46 -21.13 -9.71 -2.08
C LEU A 46 -19.91 -10.16 -1.26
N LEU A 47 -20.11 -10.42 0.03
CA LEU A 47 -19.06 -10.91 0.94
C LEU A 47 -18.88 -12.44 0.88
N VAL A 48 -19.79 -13.19 0.26
CA VAL A 48 -19.77 -14.65 0.23
C VAL A 48 -19.75 -15.13 -1.23
N PHE A 49 -18.60 -15.64 -1.66
CA PHE A 49 -18.49 -16.25 -2.98
C PHE A 49 -18.73 -17.76 -2.92
N THR A 50 -19.71 -18.23 -3.69
CA THR A 50 -19.94 -19.65 -3.95
C THR A 50 -19.44 -20.00 -5.36
N PRO A 51 -18.39 -20.83 -5.50
CA PRO A 51 -17.85 -21.16 -6.81
C PRO A 51 -18.80 -22.05 -7.63
N PRO A 52 -18.71 -22.01 -8.97
CA PRO A 52 -19.43 -22.95 -9.82
C PRO A 52 -18.90 -24.37 -9.63
N GLU A 53 -19.77 -25.33 -9.29
CA GLU A 53 -19.40 -26.72 -8.95
C GLU A 53 -18.58 -27.42 -10.05
N SER A 54 -18.84 -27.11 -11.32
CA SER A 54 -18.22 -27.78 -12.49
C SER A 54 -17.42 -26.85 -13.41
N GLY A 55 -17.10 -25.63 -12.95
CA GLY A 55 -16.42 -24.63 -13.76
C GLY A 55 -14.94 -24.93 -14.01
N LEU A 56 -14.61 -25.72 -15.04
CA LEU A 56 -13.22 -26.10 -15.39
C LEU A 56 -12.26 -24.90 -15.47
N VAL A 57 -12.73 -23.77 -16.03
CA VAL A 57 -11.93 -22.55 -16.13
C VAL A 57 -11.66 -21.94 -14.76
N PHE A 58 -12.68 -21.90 -13.89
CA PHE A 58 -12.55 -21.34 -12.54
C PHE A 58 -11.53 -22.15 -11.72
N TRP A 59 -11.66 -23.48 -11.68
CA TRP A 59 -10.79 -24.35 -10.90
C TRP A 59 -9.35 -24.41 -11.44
N LYS A 60 -9.15 -24.15 -12.75
CA LYS A 60 -7.80 -23.99 -13.32
C LYS A 60 -7.06 -22.78 -12.74
N TYR A 61 -7.76 -21.68 -12.49
CA TYR A 61 -7.18 -20.43 -11.96
C TYR A 61 -7.29 -20.31 -10.43
N SER A 62 -8.02 -21.20 -9.79
CA SER A 62 -8.24 -21.24 -8.33
C SER A 62 -7.98 -22.66 -7.78
N PRO A 63 -6.76 -23.21 -7.94
CA PRO A 63 -6.47 -24.59 -7.53
C PRO A 63 -6.59 -24.82 -6.02
N ASP A 64 -6.38 -23.76 -5.22
CA ASP A 64 -6.42 -23.81 -3.76
C ASP A 64 -7.82 -23.59 -3.15
N GLY A 65 -8.86 -23.55 -3.98
CA GLY A 65 -10.22 -23.23 -3.55
C GLY A 65 -10.69 -21.83 -3.98
N PRO A 66 -11.98 -21.54 -3.81
CA PRO A 66 -12.51 -20.19 -4.01
C PRO A 66 -11.88 -19.19 -3.04
N LEU A 67 -11.77 -17.96 -3.50
CA LEU A 67 -11.46 -16.85 -2.61
C LEU A 67 -12.61 -16.65 -1.62
N PRO A 68 -12.31 -16.18 -0.40
CA PRO A 68 -13.31 -15.97 0.63
C PRO A 68 -14.32 -14.86 0.30
N THR A 69 -14.01 -13.97 -0.66
CA THR A 69 -14.82 -12.80 -1.04
C THR A 69 -14.60 -12.43 -2.50
N TRP A 70 -15.59 -11.78 -3.13
CA TRP A 70 -15.44 -11.12 -4.45
C TRP A 70 -14.71 -9.78 -4.37
N LEU A 71 -14.66 -9.18 -3.17
CA LEU A 71 -14.03 -7.88 -2.94
C LEU A 71 -12.52 -8.07 -2.77
N HIS A 72 -11.83 -8.20 -3.90
CA HIS A 72 -10.38 -8.40 -3.92
C HIS A 72 -9.71 -7.67 -5.08
N VAL A 73 -8.39 -7.55 -4.96
CA VAL A 73 -7.51 -7.01 -6.00
C VAL A 73 -6.62 -8.15 -6.50
N GLN A 74 -6.37 -8.28 -7.81
CA GLN A 74 -5.71 -9.45 -8.40
C GLN A 74 -4.35 -9.77 -7.78
N TRP A 75 -3.61 -8.75 -7.32
CA TRP A 75 -2.30 -8.97 -6.70
C TRP A 75 -2.31 -9.05 -5.18
N TYR A 76 -3.46 -8.82 -4.54
CA TYR A 76 -3.58 -8.79 -3.08
C TYR A 76 -4.52 -9.89 -2.59
N LYS A 77 -4.38 -11.10 -3.14
CA LYS A 77 -5.19 -12.27 -2.79
C LYS A 77 -4.57 -13.18 -1.73
N ASN A 78 -3.35 -12.92 -1.26
CA ASN A 78 -2.64 -13.84 -0.36
C ASN A 78 -3.05 -13.67 1.11
N TYR A 79 -4.35 -13.76 1.37
CA TYR A 79 -4.96 -13.46 2.67
C TYR A 79 -4.48 -14.35 3.81
N LYS A 80 -3.97 -15.55 3.51
CA LYS A 80 -3.41 -16.45 4.52
C LYS A 80 -2.18 -15.87 5.22
N HIS A 81 -1.51 -14.89 4.59
CA HIS A 81 -0.34 -14.21 5.14
C HIS A 81 -0.66 -12.82 5.71
N TYR A 82 -1.90 -12.35 5.57
CA TYR A 82 -2.32 -11.05 6.08
C TYR A 82 -2.75 -11.14 7.55
N PRO A 83 -2.45 -10.13 8.37
CA PRO A 83 -2.76 -10.16 9.81
C PRO A 83 -4.25 -10.32 10.11
N ASN A 84 -5.13 -9.73 9.28
CA ASN A 84 -6.59 -9.81 9.42
C ASN A 84 -7.24 -10.74 8.39
N GLY A 85 -6.45 -11.57 7.71
CA GLY A 85 -6.97 -12.59 6.81
C GLY A 85 -7.77 -12.00 5.63
N PRO A 86 -8.95 -12.56 5.31
CA PRO A 86 -9.81 -12.08 4.21
C PRO A 86 -10.21 -10.61 4.32
N SER A 87 -10.33 -10.05 5.53
CA SER A 87 -10.71 -8.64 5.70
C SER A 87 -9.69 -7.69 5.09
N ASP A 88 -8.39 -8.03 5.13
CA ASP A 88 -7.35 -7.22 4.48
C ASP A 88 -7.51 -7.22 2.95
N MET A 89 -8.03 -8.30 2.33
CA MET A 89 -8.36 -8.28 0.89
C MET A 89 -9.41 -7.22 0.56
N ILE A 90 -10.42 -7.09 1.43
CA ILE A 90 -11.50 -6.11 1.29
C ILE A 90 -10.96 -4.71 1.50
N GLY A 91 -10.06 -4.51 2.48
CA GLY A 91 -9.35 -3.24 2.68
C GLY A 91 -8.60 -2.79 1.43
N TYR A 92 -7.80 -3.68 0.82
CA TYR A 92 -7.09 -3.38 -0.44
C TYR A 92 -8.04 -3.13 -1.61
N TRP A 93 -9.16 -3.85 -1.68
CA TRP A 93 -10.21 -3.60 -2.67
C TRP A 93 -10.80 -2.19 -2.50
N THR A 94 -11.10 -1.78 -1.27
CA THR A 94 -11.61 -0.44 -0.97
C THR A 94 -10.60 0.65 -1.30
N GLU A 95 -9.31 0.47 -0.98
CA GLU A 95 -8.26 1.39 -1.43
C GLU A 95 -8.26 1.54 -2.96
N ASN A 96 -8.28 0.42 -3.68
CA ASN A 96 -8.27 0.41 -5.15
C ASN A 96 -9.51 1.08 -5.77
N TYR A 97 -10.67 1.02 -5.10
CA TYR A 97 -11.91 1.63 -5.57
C TYR A 97 -12.05 3.11 -5.21
N ILE A 98 -11.66 3.51 -4.00
CA ILE A 98 -11.77 4.90 -3.54
C ILE A 98 -10.61 5.74 -4.07
N LEU A 99 -9.38 5.25 -3.90
CA LEU A 99 -8.17 5.99 -4.25
C LEU A 99 -7.75 5.79 -5.70
N GLY A 100 -8.28 4.76 -6.37
CA GLY A 100 -7.89 4.37 -7.73
C GLY A 100 -6.74 3.38 -7.82
N GLY A 101 -6.20 2.97 -6.66
CA GLY A 101 -5.15 1.98 -6.54
C GLY A 101 -4.64 1.89 -5.10
N ILE A 102 -3.75 0.94 -4.86
CA ILE A 102 -3.13 0.73 -3.55
C ILE A 102 -1.85 1.57 -3.50
N PHE A 103 -1.70 2.37 -2.44
CA PHE A 103 -0.50 3.18 -2.27
C PHE A 103 0.64 2.37 -1.66
N ILE A 104 1.80 2.44 -2.31
CA ILE A 104 3.04 1.77 -1.94
C ILE A 104 4.11 2.84 -1.71
N PHE A 105 4.96 2.66 -0.71
CA PHE A 105 5.88 3.70 -0.26
C PHE A 105 7.32 3.27 -0.44
N GLU A 106 8.16 4.22 -0.86
CA GLU A 106 9.60 4.01 -0.89
C GLU A 106 10.14 3.89 0.54
N CYS A 107 10.75 2.75 0.84
CA CYS A 107 11.16 2.38 2.20
C CYS A 107 12.64 1.95 2.31
N ARG A 108 13.47 2.27 1.32
CA ARG A 108 14.91 1.92 1.29
C ARG A 108 15.63 2.39 2.56
N HIS A 109 16.64 1.65 2.98
CA HIS A 109 17.55 2.08 4.05
C HIS A 109 18.89 2.42 3.38
N GLU A 110 19.67 3.39 3.85
CA GLU A 110 21.00 3.63 3.25
C GLU A 110 21.94 2.42 3.34
N SER A 111 21.64 1.44 4.21
CA SER A 111 22.37 0.16 4.23
C SER A 111 21.97 -0.84 3.13
N SER A 112 20.92 -0.58 2.35
CA SER A 112 20.61 -1.34 1.13
C SER A 112 21.31 -0.68 -0.06
N GLY A 113 22.64 -0.64 0.01
CA GLY A 113 23.46 -0.72 -1.20
C GLY A 113 23.25 -2.07 -1.90
N PRO A 114 23.90 -2.34 -3.05
CA PRO A 114 23.85 -3.68 -3.66
C PRO A 114 24.16 -4.70 -2.58
N PHE A 115 23.26 -5.68 -2.41
CA PHE A 115 23.34 -6.72 -1.40
C PHE A 115 24.81 -7.15 -1.22
N PRO A 116 25.45 -6.91 -0.06
CA PRO A 116 26.50 -7.82 0.33
C PRO A 116 25.79 -9.17 0.46
N GLY A 117 26.32 -10.18 -0.24
CA GLY A 117 25.87 -11.55 -0.12
C GLY A 117 25.73 -11.95 1.36
N TYR A 118 24.94 -12.99 1.56
CA TYR A 118 24.44 -13.64 2.76
C TYR A 118 25.47 -13.98 3.90
N ASP A 119 26.40 -13.08 4.20
CA ASP A 119 27.68 -13.40 4.86
C ASP A 119 28.08 -12.36 5.93
N ALA A 120 27.24 -11.35 6.23
CA ALA A 120 27.54 -10.40 7.29
C ALA A 120 27.22 -11.02 8.67
N GLU A 121 28.20 -11.73 9.22
CA GLU A 121 28.22 -12.19 10.60
C GLU A 121 27.83 -11.05 11.55
N ILE A 122 26.80 -11.26 12.37
CA ILE A 122 26.44 -10.37 13.47
C ILE A 122 27.56 -10.46 14.52
N ASP A 123 28.38 -9.43 14.62
CA ASP A 123 29.35 -9.29 15.72
C ASP A 123 28.59 -9.06 17.05
N PRO A 124 28.60 -10.03 18.00
CA PRO A 124 27.86 -9.93 19.25
C PRO A 124 28.45 -8.92 20.24
N SER A 125 29.60 -8.31 19.93
CA SER A 125 30.36 -7.49 20.89
C SER A 125 29.93 -6.02 20.97
N LEU A 126 29.00 -5.55 20.12
CA LEU A 126 28.58 -4.14 20.15
C LEU A 126 27.49 -3.87 21.21
N PRO A 127 27.74 -3.00 22.21
CA PRO A 127 26.83 -2.78 23.31
C PRO A 127 25.61 -1.96 22.90
N ASN A 128 24.45 -2.47 23.31
CA ASN A 128 23.12 -1.92 23.08
C ASN A 128 22.89 -0.62 23.87
N LYS A 129 23.43 0.51 23.40
CA LYS A 129 23.09 1.85 23.92
C LYS A 129 21.96 2.44 23.08
N ARG A 130 20.72 2.28 23.57
CA ARG A 130 19.55 3.06 23.15
C ARG A 130 19.79 4.54 23.44
N SER A 131 20.44 5.23 22.51
CA SER A 131 20.58 6.69 22.52
C SER A 131 19.61 7.27 21.49
N THR A 132 18.82 8.25 21.89
CA THR A 132 17.97 9.08 21.01
C THR A 132 18.74 9.67 19.82
N ASN A 133 20.06 9.77 19.93
CA ASN A 133 20.97 10.15 18.84
C ASN A 133 20.99 9.12 17.69
N ASN A 134 20.76 7.82 17.96
CA ASN A 134 20.67 6.80 16.91
C ASN A 134 19.41 6.99 16.07
N ILE A 135 18.28 7.41 16.66
CA ILE A 135 17.03 7.67 15.92
C ILE A 135 17.21 8.88 14.98
N LEU A 136 17.85 9.95 15.47
CA LEU A 136 18.19 11.12 14.65
C LEU A 136 19.28 10.84 13.61
N SER A 137 20.23 9.93 13.91
CA SER A 137 21.23 9.49 12.92
C SER A 137 20.60 8.60 11.86
N LEU A 138 19.71 7.67 12.24
CA LEU A 138 18.93 6.85 11.31
C LEU A 138 18.10 7.76 10.40
N ALA A 139 17.46 8.78 10.96
CA ALA A 139 16.68 9.79 10.23
C ALA A 139 17.51 10.58 9.21
N LYS A 140 18.82 10.76 9.43
CA LYS A 140 19.74 11.43 8.49
C LYS A 140 20.25 10.51 7.37
N THR A 141 20.29 9.20 7.60
CA THR A 141 20.59 8.13 6.62
C THR A 141 19.38 7.73 5.75
N TYR A 142 18.28 8.49 5.74
CA TYR A 142 17.23 8.31 4.74
C TYR A 142 17.58 9.15 3.51
N ARG A 143 18.25 8.53 2.52
CA ARG A 143 18.28 9.03 1.14
C ARG A 143 16.86 9.37 0.72
N LYS A 144 16.50 10.65 0.54
CA LYS A 144 15.28 11.17 -0.13
C LYS A 144 14.14 10.15 -0.40
N LEU A 145 13.50 9.64 0.66
CA LEU A 145 12.54 8.53 0.64
C LEU A 145 11.10 9.00 0.81
N ASP A 146 10.56 9.51 -0.28
CA ASP A 146 9.22 10.10 -0.37
C ASP A 146 8.54 9.76 -1.70
N GLY A 147 8.99 8.66 -2.31
CA GLY A 147 8.28 8.05 -3.41
C GLY A 147 6.96 7.47 -2.91
N VAL A 148 5.86 8.03 -3.40
CA VAL A 148 4.54 7.41 -3.32
C VAL A 148 4.26 6.80 -4.68
N TYR A 149 3.93 5.52 -4.66
CA TYR A 149 3.59 4.74 -5.84
C TYR A 149 2.14 4.29 -5.74
N ILE A 150 1.50 4.12 -6.88
CA ILE A 150 0.14 3.60 -6.97
C ILE A 150 0.16 2.31 -7.80
N LYS A 151 -0.46 1.27 -7.26
CA LYS A 151 -0.76 0.03 -7.97
C LYS A 151 -2.25 -0.02 -8.25
N SER A 152 -2.63 0.30 -9.48
CA SER A 152 -4.02 0.24 -9.93
C SER A 152 -4.27 -1.11 -10.58
N ASP A 153 -5.29 -1.82 -10.10
CA ASP A 153 -5.75 -3.08 -10.69
C ASP A 153 -6.88 -2.86 -11.70
N ARG A 154 -7.32 -1.61 -11.84
CA ARG A 154 -8.46 -1.21 -12.69
C ARG A 154 -8.04 -0.34 -13.87
N ASP A 155 -6.75 0.00 -13.99
CA ASP A 155 -6.26 0.71 -15.17
C ASP A 155 -6.00 -0.30 -16.31
N PRO A 156 -6.81 -0.30 -17.38
CA PRO A 156 -6.61 -1.23 -18.49
C PRO A 156 -5.33 -0.94 -19.29
N ARG A 157 -4.68 0.21 -19.08
CA ARG A 157 -3.49 0.63 -19.83
C ARG A 157 -2.20 0.07 -19.24
N THR A 158 -2.17 -0.24 -17.95
CA THR A 158 -0.95 -0.69 -17.28
C THR A 158 -1.25 -1.50 -16.02
N ASN A 159 -0.54 -2.61 -15.87
CA ASN A 159 -0.48 -3.38 -14.61
C ASN A 159 0.74 -3.00 -13.75
N ARG A 160 1.57 -2.05 -14.22
CA ARG A 160 2.78 -1.61 -13.53
C ARG A 160 2.46 -0.71 -12.34
N ILE A 161 3.31 -0.79 -11.33
CA ILE A 161 3.33 0.11 -10.18
C ILE A 161 3.94 1.44 -10.62
N CYS A 162 3.17 2.52 -10.57
CA CYS A 162 3.58 3.82 -11.10
C CYS A 162 3.93 4.77 -9.95
N LYS A 163 5.09 5.45 -10.02
CA LYS A 163 5.40 6.54 -9.11
C LYS A 163 4.47 7.72 -9.39
N LEU A 164 3.78 8.22 -8.37
CA LEU A 164 2.94 9.40 -8.50
C LEU A 164 3.77 10.63 -8.87
N LEU A 165 3.23 11.43 -9.79
CA LEU A 165 3.77 12.74 -10.12
C LEU A 165 3.63 13.69 -8.94
N ASP A 166 4.48 14.71 -8.87
CA ASP A 166 4.32 15.77 -7.88
C ASP A 166 2.98 16.50 -8.04
N THR A 167 2.49 16.66 -9.27
CA THR A 167 1.15 17.22 -9.56
C THR A 167 0.03 16.36 -8.98
N GLN A 168 0.03 15.05 -9.24
CA GLN A 168 -0.97 14.12 -8.71
C GLN A 168 -0.98 14.09 -7.17
N LYS A 169 0.21 14.16 -6.54
CA LYS A 169 0.30 14.25 -5.08
C LYS A 169 -0.25 15.56 -4.56
N ASN A 170 0.08 16.68 -5.19
CA ASN A 170 -0.38 17.99 -4.78
C ASN A 170 -1.90 18.11 -4.94
N GLU A 171 -2.47 17.68 -6.07
CA GLU A 171 -3.93 17.63 -6.28
C GLU A 171 -4.63 16.82 -5.19
N TYR A 172 -4.07 15.65 -4.84
CA TYR A 172 -4.61 14.83 -3.77
C TYR A 172 -4.49 15.49 -2.38
N LEU A 173 -3.37 16.15 -2.10
CA LEU A 173 -3.18 16.89 -0.84
C LEU A 173 -4.10 18.10 -0.76
N ASP A 174 -4.25 18.86 -1.84
CA ASP A 174 -5.16 20.00 -1.95
C ASP A 174 -6.60 19.54 -1.71
N PHE A 175 -6.99 18.39 -2.26
CA PHE A 175 -8.27 17.75 -1.96
C PHE A 175 -8.44 17.40 -0.48
N LEU A 176 -7.41 16.85 0.17
CA LEU A 176 -7.46 16.52 1.61
C LEU A 176 -7.51 17.78 2.50
N HIS A 177 -7.01 18.91 2.01
CA HIS A 177 -7.00 20.18 2.73
C HIS A 177 -8.17 21.11 2.36
N GLY A 178 -8.88 20.82 1.27
CA GLY A 178 -9.97 21.64 0.76
C GLY A 178 -11.21 21.62 1.65
N ASP A 179 -11.98 22.70 1.62
CA ASP A 179 -13.30 22.73 2.22
C ASP A 179 -14.22 21.71 1.53
N THR A 180 -15.16 21.13 2.28
CA THR A 180 -15.97 19.98 1.83
C THR A 180 -16.67 20.21 0.49
N ASP A 181 -17.19 21.42 0.24
CA ASP A 181 -17.92 21.75 -0.98
C ASP A 181 -16.98 21.84 -2.20
N ASP A 182 -15.81 22.46 -2.05
CA ASP A 182 -14.81 22.58 -3.12
C ASP A 182 -14.12 21.25 -3.41
N ALA A 183 -13.84 20.46 -2.38
CA ALA A 183 -13.26 19.13 -2.49
C ALA A 183 -14.19 18.15 -3.20
N ALA A 184 -15.50 18.24 -2.96
CA ALA A 184 -16.49 17.39 -3.65
C ALA A 184 -16.55 17.68 -5.16
N ILE A 185 -16.39 18.95 -5.57
CA ILE A 185 -16.45 19.36 -6.98
C ILE A 185 -15.14 19.02 -7.70
N ASN A 186 -13.99 19.25 -7.05
CA ASN A 186 -12.67 19.14 -7.67
C ASN A 186 -11.90 17.88 -7.25
N SER A 187 -12.62 16.82 -6.89
CA SER A 187 -12.00 15.59 -6.41
C SER A 187 -11.08 14.97 -7.48
N PRO A 188 -9.79 14.74 -7.17
CA PRO A 188 -8.87 14.05 -8.06
C PRO A 188 -9.07 12.52 -8.02
N LEU A 189 -9.99 12.04 -7.18
CA LEU A 189 -10.24 10.62 -7.00
C LEU A 189 -11.23 10.07 -8.04
N PRO A 190 -11.05 8.82 -8.52
CA PRO A 190 -9.89 7.95 -8.26
C PRO A 190 -8.63 8.42 -9.01
N LEU A 191 -7.47 8.39 -8.34
CA LEU A 191 -6.19 8.67 -8.98
C LEU A 191 -5.87 7.59 -10.01
N ARG A 192 -5.44 8.01 -11.20
CA ARG A 192 -5.04 7.09 -12.27
C ARG A 192 -3.65 7.42 -12.76
N PRO A 193 -2.79 6.41 -12.98
CA PRO A 193 -1.58 6.61 -13.77
C PRO A 193 -1.90 7.22 -15.15
N SER A 194 -1.05 8.10 -15.62
CA SER A 194 -1.05 8.63 -16.99
C SER A 194 0.21 8.18 -17.73
N ASP A 195 0.31 8.52 -19.00
CA ASP A 195 1.51 8.27 -19.80
C ASP A 195 2.72 9.06 -19.28
N ASP A 196 2.48 10.15 -18.54
CA ASP A 196 3.53 10.96 -17.92
C ASP A 196 4.15 10.30 -16.68
N ASN A 197 3.50 9.28 -16.10
CA ASN A 197 4.11 8.45 -15.04
C ASN A 197 5.19 7.54 -15.64
N LEU A 198 6.38 8.09 -15.90
CA LEU A 198 7.48 7.38 -16.56
C LEU A 198 8.23 6.40 -15.64
N ASN A 199 8.22 6.66 -14.33
CA ASN A 199 8.84 5.75 -13.36
C ASN A 199 7.85 4.66 -12.97
N ARG A 200 8.07 3.47 -13.53
CA ARG A 200 7.20 2.30 -13.37
C ARG A 200 8.02 1.10 -12.93
N VAL A 201 7.47 0.30 -12.05
CA VAL A 201 8.04 -0.95 -11.54
C VAL A 201 7.08 -2.09 -11.88
N ASP A 202 7.61 -3.19 -12.41
CA ASP A 202 6.80 -4.37 -12.68
C ASP A 202 6.35 -4.99 -11.34
N PRO A 203 5.07 -5.37 -11.17
CA PRO A 203 4.54 -5.85 -9.89
C PRO A 203 5.14 -7.17 -9.41
N GLU A 204 5.83 -7.90 -10.30
CA GLU A 204 6.56 -9.14 -10.01
C GLU A 204 7.98 -8.90 -9.45
N GLU A 205 8.49 -7.67 -9.54
CA GLU A 205 9.82 -7.33 -9.03
C GLU A 205 9.87 -7.42 -7.50
N PRO A 206 10.89 -8.04 -6.89
CA PRO A 206 10.96 -8.21 -5.45
C PRO A 206 10.93 -6.88 -4.69
N ALA A 207 10.13 -6.82 -3.63
CA ALA A 207 10.01 -5.63 -2.78
C ALA A 207 11.35 -5.21 -2.14
N LEU A 208 12.25 -6.16 -1.89
CA LEU A 208 13.60 -5.89 -1.39
C LEU A 208 14.50 -5.23 -2.43
N ASP A 209 14.41 -5.63 -3.69
CA ASP A 209 15.24 -5.11 -4.78
C ASP A 209 14.78 -3.71 -5.19
N THR A 210 13.47 -3.52 -5.26
CA THR A 210 12.85 -2.24 -5.61
C THR A 210 12.88 -1.26 -4.45
N GLY A 211 12.80 -1.76 -3.21
CA GLY A 211 12.69 -0.96 -2.00
C GLY A 211 11.37 -0.20 -1.87
N ILE A 212 10.33 -0.66 -2.58
CA ILE A 212 8.97 -0.14 -2.49
C ILE A 212 8.06 -1.23 -1.90
N TYR A 213 7.38 -0.93 -0.80
CA TYR A 213 6.42 -1.82 -0.19
C TYR A 213 5.43 -1.01 0.66
N ARG A 214 4.26 -1.60 0.92
CA ARG A 214 3.24 -0.99 1.77
C ARG A 214 3.45 -1.40 3.22
N ASP A 215 3.71 -2.68 3.47
CA ASP A 215 3.94 -3.20 4.81
C ASP A 215 5.20 -4.08 4.91
N SER A 216 5.71 -4.20 6.13
CA SER A 216 7.00 -4.84 6.40
C SER A 216 7.01 -6.35 6.12
N TRP A 217 5.84 -7.00 6.12
CA TRP A 217 5.66 -8.42 5.79
C TRP A 217 5.61 -8.69 4.29
N GLU A 218 5.31 -7.69 3.46
CA GLU A 218 5.39 -7.79 2.00
C GLU A 218 6.84 -7.86 1.48
N ARG A 219 7.83 -7.65 2.36
CA ARG A 219 9.25 -7.81 2.04
C ARG A 219 9.70 -9.26 1.89
N LEU A 220 8.94 -10.20 2.44
CA LEU A 220 9.35 -11.60 2.59
C LEU A 220 8.64 -12.53 1.60
N SER A 221 7.70 -11.99 0.81
CA SER A 221 6.91 -12.71 -0.19
C SER A 221 7.53 -12.64 -1.57
#